data_AF-A0A2D6FKX2-F1
#
_entry.id   AF-A0A2D6FKX2-F1
#
_cell.length_a   1.000
_cell.length_b   1.000
_cell.length_c   1.000
_cell.angle_alpha   90.00
_cell.angle_beta   90.00
_cell.angle_gamma   90.00
#
_symmetry.space_group_name_H-M   'P 1'
#
loop_
_entity.id
_entity.type
_entity.pdbx_description
1 polymer ?
#
loop_
_entity_poly.entity_id
_entity_poly.type
_entity_poly.pdbx_seq_one_letter_code
_entity_poly.pdbx_strand_id
1 'polypeptide(L)'
;MADPTLAVLLRNGNHDAATIRYALKCNDVAIAYARTPIQIPIAQQSPELIDLGFYRPSITCTGVVDTVGGDATNTTSGVAGMSSFVYTRATVSSSQWNDGGHASAKTYYIPYKNALEEAVSNWIFQEGDLALQIEIGDAKFPIASYGGYLDAADGVTRFGVGHANNHVTGGSIYKVAIQQGRFSLNAAREDRYDFSLQFVATGRLDTPAAA
;
A
#
# COMPACT_ATOMS: atom_id res chain seq x y z
N MET A 1 9.52 -7.45 13.75
CA MET A 1 8.30 -6.63 13.65
C MET A 1 8.75 -5.26 13.17
N ALA A 2 8.21 -4.72 12.07
CA ALA A 2 8.61 -3.40 11.59
C ALA A 2 8.37 -2.36 12.68
N ASP A 3 9.25 -1.37 12.81
CA ASP A 3 9.04 -0.21 13.69
C ASP A 3 7.67 0.41 13.33
N PRO A 4 6.79 0.72 14.31
CA PRO A 4 5.48 1.32 14.03
C PRO A 4 5.58 2.63 13.22
N THR A 5 6.73 3.30 13.22
CA THR A 5 6.99 4.50 12.40
C THR A 5 7.28 4.21 10.92
N LEU A 6 7.48 2.95 10.54
CA LEU A 6 7.80 2.48 9.18
C LEU A 6 6.76 1.49 8.66
N ALA A 7 5.50 1.67 9.05
CA ALA A 7 4.38 0.81 8.67
C ALA A 7 3.91 1.01 7.22
N VAL A 8 4.47 1.98 6.47
CA VAL A 8 4.07 2.26 5.09
C VAL A 8 5.20 1.92 4.14
N LEU A 9 4.96 0.93 3.31
CA LEU A 9 5.92 0.31 2.42
C LEU A 9 5.52 0.59 0.97
N LEU A 10 6.32 1.36 0.25
CA LEU A 10 6.08 1.73 -1.14
C LEU A 10 7.10 1.04 -2.05
N ARG A 11 6.65 0.41 -3.14
CA ARG A 11 7.53 -0.37 -4.03
C ARG A 11 7.14 -0.23 -5.50
N ASN A 12 8.15 -0.29 -6.38
CA ASN A 12 8.00 -0.18 -7.84
C ASN A 12 7.80 -1.56 -8.51
N GLY A 13 6.88 -2.33 -7.96
CA GLY A 13 6.61 -3.71 -8.36
C GLY A 13 6.03 -4.48 -7.19
N ASN A 14 5.72 -5.75 -7.40
CA ASN A 14 5.29 -6.64 -6.33
C ASN A 14 6.44 -6.90 -5.34
N HIS A 15 6.15 -7.55 -4.21
CA HIS A 15 7.14 -7.78 -3.14
C HIS A 15 8.41 -8.49 -3.64
N ASP A 16 8.28 -9.41 -4.61
CA ASP A 16 9.40 -10.20 -5.12
C ASP A 16 10.16 -9.53 -6.27
N ALA A 17 9.43 -8.89 -7.18
CA ALA A 17 9.92 -8.34 -8.45
C ALA A 17 10.34 -6.87 -8.37
N ALA A 18 9.93 -6.12 -7.33
CA ALA A 18 10.35 -4.73 -7.16
C ALA A 18 11.88 -4.60 -7.17
N THR A 19 12.39 -3.61 -7.88
CA THR A 19 13.82 -3.29 -7.89
C THR A 19 14.17 -2.36 -6.74
N ILE A 20 13.26 -1.45 -6.38
CA ILE A 20 13.40 -0.49 -5.28
C ILE A 20 12.20 -0.63 -4.33
N ARG A 21 12.49 -0.65 -3.03
CA ARG A 21 11.51 -0.80 -1.95
C ARG A 21 11.77 0.25 -0.90
N TYR A 22 10.82 1.16 -0.71
CA TYR A 22 10.89 2.23 0.26
C TYR A 22 10.02 1.96 1.48
N ALA A 23 10.54 2.30 2.65
CA ALA A 23 9.79 2.41 3.89
C ALA A 23 9.64 3.88 4.23
N LEU A 24 8.41 4.36 4.21
CA LEU A 24 8.09 5.76 4.42
C LEU A 24 7.89 6.02 5.92
N LYS A 25 8.53 7.07 6.42
CA LYS A 25 8.31 7.61 7.78
C LYS A 25 7.01 8.41 7.81
N CYS A 26 5.89 7.72 7.69
CA CYS A 26 4.57 8.33 7.69
C CYS A 26 4.10 8.63 9.12
N ASN A 27 3.57 9.83 9.31
CA ASN A 27 2.85 10.23 10.53
C ASN A 27 1.36 9.90 10.41
N ASP A 28 0.79 10.05 9.20
CA ASP A 28 -0.63 9.83 8.94
C ASP A 28 -0.84 9.19 7.58
N VAL A 29 -1.84 8.31 7.51
CA VAL A 29 -2.31 7.66 6.29
C VAL A 29 -3.82 7.74 6.25
N ALA A 30 -4.35 8.37 5.21
CA ALA A 30 -5.78 8.46 4.95
C ALA A 30 -6.13 7.66 3.70
N ILE A 31 -7.18 6.84 3.79
CA ILE A 31 -7.72 6.06 2.67
C ILE A 31 -9.18 6.48 2.48
N ALA A 32 -9.51 7.01 1.30
CA ALA A 32 -10.86 7.44 0.97
C ALA A 32 -11.41 6.61 -0.19
N TYR A 33 -12.66 6.15 -0.06
CA TYR A 33 -13.37 5.45 -1.13
C TYR A 33 -14.46 6.35 -1.68
N ALA A 34 -14.36 6.71 -2.95
CA ALA A 34 -15.44 7.40 -3.66
C ALA A 34 -16.23 6.40 -4.52
N ARG A 35 -17.56 6.45 -4.40
CA ARG A 35 -18.53 5.77 -5.27
C ARG A 35 -19.53 6.80 -5.80
N THR A 36 -20.01 6.61 -7.02
CA THR A 36 -20.93 7.54 -7.69
C THR A 36 -22.17 6.81 -8.19
N PRO A 37 -23.10 6.41 -7.30
CA PRO A 37 -24.37 5.83 -7.72
C PRO A 37 -25.24 6.91 -8.40
N ILE A 38 -26.06 6.48 -9.36
CA ILE A 38 -27.03 7.33 -10.07
C ILE A 38 -28.38 7.19 -9.38
N GLN A 39 -29.02 8.31 -9.09
CA GLN A 39 -30.37 8.35 -8.50
C GLN A 39 -31.34 9.00 -9.48
N ILE A 40 -32.41 8.28 -9.82
CA ILE A 40 -33.48 8.77 -10.71
C ILE A 40 -34.71 9.06 -9.85
N PRO A 41 -35.11 10.34 -9.70
CA PRO A 41 -36.32 10.68 -8.94
C PRO A 41 -37.58 10.34 -9.74
N ILE A 42 -38.56 9.74 -9.05
CA ILE A 42 -39.88 9.41 -9.63
C ILE A 42 -40.95 10.12 -8.77
N ALA A 43 -41.91 10.77 -9.43
CA ALA A 43 -42.94 11.54 -8.73
C ALA A 43 -43.80 10.62 -7.84
N GLN A 44 -43.93 10.98 -6.56
CA GLN A 44 -44.73 10.26 -5.56
C GLN A 44 -44.29 8.82 -5.27
N GLN A 45 -43.08 8.41 -5.70
CA GLN A 45 -42.51 7.09 -5.44
C GLN A 45 -41.08 7.21 -4.90
N SER A 46 -40.57 6.12 -4.33
CA SER A 46 -39.16 6.03 -3.93
C SER A 46 -38.25 6.13 -5.15
N PRO A 47 -37.16 6.91 -5.10
CA PRO A 47 -36.20 7.03 -6.19
C PRO A 47 -35.58 5.68 -6.56
N GLU A 48 -35.31 5.50 -7.86
CA GLU A 48 -34.55 4.35 -8.35
C GLU A 48 -33.04 4.62 -8.24
N LEU A 49 -32.28 3.58 -7.84
CA LEU A 49 -30.84 3.63 -7.69
C LEU A 49 -30.17 2.70 -8.71
N ILE A 50 -29.24 3.24 -9.48
CA ILE A 50 -28.40 2.49 -10.42
C ILE A 50 -26.95 2.65 -9.96
N ASP A 51 -26.30 1.54 -9.60
CA ASP A 51 -24.86 1.51 -9.28
C ASP A 51 -24.11 0.83 -10.43
N LEU A 52 -23.16 1.56 -11.03
CA LEU A 52 -22.32 1.07 -12.12
C LEU A 52 -21.05 0.38 -11.61
N GLY A 53 -20.86 0.25 -10.29
CA GLY A 53 -19.77 -0.52 -9.69
C GLY A 53 -18.39 0.12 -9.76
N PHE A 54 -18.25 1.30 -10.37
CA PHE A 54 -16.98 2.03 -10.34
C PHE A 54 -16.72 2.59 -8.94
N TYR A 55 -15.60 2.19 -8.35
CA TYR A 55 -15.06 2.76 -7.12
C TYR A 55 -13.66 3.32 -7.40
N ARG A 56 -13.31 4.40 -6.71
CA ARG A 56 -12.01 5.07 -6.86
C ARG A 56 -11.40 5.29 -5.48
N PRO A 57 -10.60 4.34 -4.98
CA PRO A 57 -9.86 4.56 -3.75
C PRO A 57 -8.75 5.57 -3.99
N SER A 58 -8.63 6.56 -3.10
CA SER A 58 -7.48 7.45 -3.03
C SER A 58 -6.78 7.25 -1.68
N ILE A 59 -5.45 7.30 -1.71
CA ILE A 59 -4.61 7.12 -0.54
C ILE A 59 -3.74 8.36 -0.40
N THR A 60 -3.73 8.96 0.79
CA THR A 60 -2.83 10.06 1.12
C THR A 60 -1.91 9.62 2.25
N CYS A 61 -0.61 9.74 2.04
CA CYS A 61 0.41 9.48 3.05
C CYS A 61 1.13 10.78 3.36
N THR A 62 1.23 11.15 4.64
CA THR A 62 1.99 12.31 5.08
C THR A 62 3.02 11.92 6.12
N GLY A 63 4.16 12.61 6.13
CA GLY A 63 5.25 12.24 7.01
C GLY A 63 6.44 13.16 6.88
N VAL A 64 7.59 12.71 7.38
CA VAL A 64 8.85 13.43 7.33
C VAL A 64 9.89 12.67 6.53
N VAL A 65 10.72 13.38 5.80
CA VAL A 65 11.85 12.82 5.06
C VAL A 65 13.10 13.65 5.36
N ASP A 66 14.20 12.96 5.61
CA ASP A 66 15.48 13.61 5.93
C ASP A 66 16.13 14.20 4.66
N THR A 67 16.92 15.26 4.83
CA THR A 67 17.63 15.90 3.71
C THR A 67 18.76 15.05 3.14
N VAL A 68 19.41 14.30 4.02
CA VAL A 68 20.54 13.43 3.72
C VAL A 68 20.22 11.98 4.07
N GLY A 69 20.93 11.06 3.42
CA GLY A 69 20.87 9.65 3.73
C GLY A 69 21.36 9.35 5.15
N GLY A 70 20.76 8.35 5.80
CA GLY A 70 21.11 7.92 7.16
C GLY A 70 22.24 6.88 7.25
N ASP A 71 22.72 6.35 6.12
CA ASP A 71 23.76 5.32 6.08
C ASP A 71 24.78 5.59 4.96
N ALA A 72 25.90 6.24 5.32
CA ALA A 72 26.98 6.56 4.39
C ALA A 72 27.77 5.33 3.90
N THR A 73 27.55 4.15 4.49
CA THR A 73 28.23 2.91 4.07
C THR A 73 27.50 2.23 2.91
N ASN A 74 26.21 2.52 2.71
CA ASN A 74 25.44 2.01 1.60
C ASN A 74 25.80 2.77 0.30
N THR A 75 26.54 2.11 -0.58
CA THR A 75 26.98 2.65 -1.89
C THR A 75 26.22 2.07 -3.08
N THR A 76 25.16 1.30 -2.82
CA THR A 76 24.38 0.62 -3.87
C THR A 76 23.66 1.63 -4.74
N SER A 77 23.83 1.51 -6.07
CA SER A 77 23.18 2.41 -7.03
C SER A 77 21.66 2.45 -6.83
N GLY A 78 21.06 3.65 -6.87
CA GLY A 78 19.63 3.88 -6.69
C GLY A 78 19.15 3.94 -5.23
N VAL A 79 19.95 3.49 -4.26
CA VAL A 79 19.63 3.52 -2.81
C VAL A 79 20.80 3.99 -1.96
N ALA A 80 21.81 4.60 -2.57
CA ALA A 80 23.03 5.03 -1.90
C ALA A 80 22.71 6.04 -0.79
N GLY A 81 23.35 5.89 0.37
CA GLY A 81 23.09 6.74 1.54
C GLY A 81 21.86 6.33 2.36
N MET A 82 20.98 5.44 1.88
CA MET A 82 19.75 5.10 2.59
C MET A 82 19.99 4.05 3.69
N SER A 83 19.45 4.32 4.88
CA SER A 83 19.32 3.31 5.94
C SER A 83 18.33 2.23 5.49
N SER A 84 18.55 0.99 5.92
CA SER A 84 17.71 -0.13 5.51
C SER A 84 17.36 -1.09 6.64
N PHE A 85 16.33 -1.89 6.42
CA PHE A 85 15.99 -3.04 7.26
C PHE A 85 15.41 -4.16 6.42
N VAL A 86 15.45 -5.38 6.95
CA VAL A 86 14.86 -6.54 6.30
C VAL A 86 13.42 -6.70 6.78
N TYR A 87 12.48 -6.70 5.83
CA TYR A 87 11.08 -7.03 6.05
C TYR A 87 10.79 -8.38 5.41
N THR A 88 10.27 -9.31 6.19
CA THR A 88 9.80 -10.60 5.68
C THR A 88 8.30 -10.61 5.68
N ARG A 89 7.71 -10.77 4.50
CA ARG A 89 6.26 -10.87 4.34
C ARG A 89 5.77 -12.26 4.74
N ALA A 90 4.54 -12.37 5.22
CA ALA A 90 3.86 -13.66 5.37
C ALA A 90 3.26 -14.13 4.02
N THR A 91 3.15 -15.44 3.78
CA THR A 91 2.72 -16.01 2.49
C THR A 91 1.27 -15.65 2.21
N VAL A 92 0.97 -14.94 1.12
CA VAL A 92 -0.42 -14.61 0.75
C VAL A 92 -0.73 -14.64 -0.75
N SER A 93 0.21 -14.99 -1.63
CA SER A 93 -0.14 -15.32 -3.02
C SER A 93 -0.82 -16.70 -3.09
N SER A 94 -2.04 -16.74 -3.61
CA SER A 94 -2.73 -17.99 -4.00
C SER A 94 -3.57 -17.72 -5.25
N SER A 95 -4.20 -18.74 -5.83
CA SER A 95 -5.08 -18.59 -6.99
C SER A 95 -6.23 -17.58 -6.78
N GLN A 96 -6.65 -17.37 -5.52
CA GLN A 96 -7.75 -16.48 -5.14
C GLN A 96 -7.29 -15.06 -4.77
N TRP A 97 -5.99 -14.87 -4.50
CA TRP A 97 -5.41 -13.64 -3.97
C TRP A 97 -4.08 -13.40 -4.67
N ASN A 98 -4.04 -12.48 -5.63
CA ASN A 98 -2.82 -12.21 -6.40
C ASN A 98 -2.33 -10.78 -6.17
N ASP A 99 -1.54 -10.62 -5.13
CA ASP A 99 -0.71 -9.44 -4.88
C ASP A 99 0.71 -9.57 -5.47
N GLY A 100 1.01 -10.68 -6.14
CA GLY A 100 2.28 -10.97 -6.79
C GLY A 100 3.46 -11.29 -5.86
N GLY A 101 3.27 -11.39 -4.53
CA GLY A 101 4.38 -11.57 -3.58
C GLY A 101 4.32 -12.86 -2.77
N HIS A 102 5.48 -13.46 -2.52
CA HIS A 102 5.65 -14.64 -1.66
C HIS A 102 6.21 -14.25 -0.28
N ALA A 103 6.23 -15.21 0.66
CA ALA A 103 6.94 -15.04 1.94
C ALA A 103 8.45 -15.06 1.72
N SER A 104 9.00 -13.91 1.35
CA SER A 104 10.42 -13.73 1.14
C SER A 104 10.93 -12.57 1.99
N ALA A 105 12.18 -12.67 2.44
CA ALA A 105 12.85 -11.57 3.10
C ALA A 105 13.32 -10.59 2.04
N LYS A 106 12.93 -9.31 2.17
CA LYS A 106 13.35 -8.24 1.27
C LYS A 106 13.84 -7.03 2.04
N THR A 107 14.84 -6.36 1.49
CA THR A 107 15.40 -5.14 2.07
C THR A 107 14.55 -3.94 1.67
N TYR A 108 14.13 -3.17 2.66
CA TYR A 108 13.46 -1.89 2.50
C TYR A 108 14.37 -0.77 2.93
N TYR A 109 14.33 0.33 2.18
CA TYR A 109 15.19 1.49 2.39
C TYR A 109 14.37 2.68 2.85
N ILE A 110 14.90 3.45 3.79
CA ILE A 110 14.31 4.71 4.23
C ILE A 110 14.86 5.79 3.30
N PRO A 111 14.03 6.35 2.40
CA PRO A 111 14.53 7.32 1.43
C PRO A 111 14.83 8.66 2.11
N TYR A 112 15.82 9.38 1.59
CA TYR A 112 15.99 10.82 1.83
C TYR A 112 15.29 11.61 0.72
N LYS A 113 15.17 12.93 0.90
CA LYS A 113 14.30 13.80 0.07
C LYS A 113 14.50 13.60 -1.43
N ASN A 114 15.74 13.70 -1.92
CA ASN A 114 15.98 13.67 -3.38
C ASN A 114 15.63 12.32 -4.00
N ALA A 115 15.86 11.21 -3.28
CA ALA A 115 15.53 9.90 -3.81
C ALA A 115 14.02 9.59 -3.78
N LEU A 116 13.30 10.14 -2.79
CA LEU A 116 11.84 10.05 -2.78
C LEU A 116 11.23 10.94 -3.88
N GLU A 117 11.78 12.13 -4.10
CA GLU A 117 11.36 13.03 -5.18
C GLU A 117 11.63 12.43 -6.58
N GLU A 118 12.80 11.82 -6.77
CA GLU A 118 13.12 11.09 -8.01
C GLU A 118 12.15 9.94 -8.26
N ALA A 119 11.77 9.19 -7.22
CA ALA A 119 10.76 8.15 -7.35
C ALA A 119 9.39 8.72 -7.73
N VAL A 120 8.97 9.84 -7.13
CA VAL A 120 7.73 10.52 -7.49
C VAL A 120 7.73 10.99 -8.94
N SER A 121 8.87 11.44 -9.47
CA SER A 121 8.96 11.90 -10.86
C SER A 121 9.05 10.76 -11.88
N ASN A 122 9.70 9.64 -11.51
CA ASN A 122 10.07 8.60 -12.47
C ASN A 122 9.20 7.35 -12.40
N TRP A 123 8.57 7.07 -11.26
CA TRP A 123 7.78 5.87 -11.10
C TRP A 123 6.42 6.04 -11.76
N ILE A 124 6.26 5.36 -12.89
CA ILE A 124 5.02 5.31 -13.66
C ILE A 124 4.24 4.04 -13.34
N PHE A 125 2.92 4.15 -13.35
CA PHE A 125 2.06 2.98 -13.26
C PHE A 125 2.29 2.05 -14.46
N GLN A 126 2.50 0.78 -14.17
CA GLN A 126 2.56 -0.30 -15.16
C GLN A 126 1.64 -1.44 -14.68
N GLU A 127 1.11 -2.22 -15.61
CA GLU A 127 0.34 -3.42 -15.24
C GLU A 127 1.24 -4.63 -14.96
N GLY A 128 0.69 -5.65 -14.32
CA GLY A 128 1.40 -6.88 -13.96
C GLY A 128 2.31 -6.75 -12.73
N ASP A 129 3.42 -7.48 -12.73
CA ASP A 129 4.33 -7.63 -11.57
C ASP A 129 5.17 -6.38 -11.29
N LEU A 130 5.25 -5.46 -12.25
CA LEU A 130 5.95 -4.18 -12.13
C LEU A 130 5.02 -3.04 -11.69
N ALA A 131 3.76 -3.35 -11.39
CA ALA A 131 2.82 -2.35 -10.89
C ALA A 131 3.29 -1.79 -9.56
N LEU A 132 3.21 -0.47 -9.41
CA LEU A 132 3.47 0.18 -8.13
C LEU A 132 2.50 -0.36 -7.09
N GLN A 133 3.05 -0.71 -5.92
CA GLN A 133 2.27 -1.17 -4.80
C GLN A 133 2.62 -0.40 -3.54
N ILE A 134 1.59 -0.13 -2.75
CA ILE A 134 1.73 0.35 -1.38
C ILE A 134 1.15 -0.68 -0.44
N GLU A 135 1.92 -1.01 0.59
CA GLU A 135 1.56 -1.89 1.68
C GLU A 135 1.53 -1.04 2.96
N ILE A 136 0.37 -1.01 3.60
CA ILE A 136 0.12 -0.22 4.81
C ILE A 136 -0.08 -1.22 5.94
N GLY A 137 0.59 -1.03 7.07
CA GLY A 137 0.49 -1.91 8.23
C GLY A 137 0.96 -3.34 7.94
N ASP A 138 0.57 -4.26 8.82
CA ASP A 138 0.81 -5.69 8.60
C ASP A 138 -0.32 -6.29 7.76
N ALA A 139 -0.02 -6.62 6.50
CA ALA A 139 -0.98 -7.20 5.56
C ALA A 139 -1.17 -8.73 5.74
N LYS A 140 -0.65 -9.33 6.82
CA LYS A 140 -0.77 -10.77 7.10
C LYS A 140 -2.21 -11.25 7.28
N PHE A 141 -3.11 -10.42 7.83
CA PHE A 141 -4.51 -10.78 8.09
C PHE A 141 -5.48 -9.67 7.63
N PRO A 142 -5.63 -9.48 6.31
CA PRO A 142 -6.16 -8.24 5.73
C PRO A 142 -7.67 -8.01 5.92
N ILE A 143 -8.48 -9.08 5.89
CA ILE A 143 -9.93 -9.08 6.17
C ILE A 143 -10.31 -10.50 6.63
N ALA A 144 -11.11 -10.60 7.68
CA ALA A 144 -11.85 -11.83 7.94
C ALA A 144 -13.08 -11.88 7.05
N SER A 145 -13.36 -13.07 6.51
CA SER A 145 -14.67 -13.48 6.01
C SER A 145 -15.81 -12.55 6.47
N TYR A 146 -16.18 -11.59 5.62
CA TYR A 146 -17.53 -11.07 5.64
C TYR A 146 -18.35 -12.17 4.97
N GLY A 147 -19.18 -12.87 5.75
CA GLY A 147 -19.81 -14.13 5.35
C GLY A 147 -20.46 -14.06 3.97
N GLY A 148 -19.87 -14.75 2.97
CA GLY A 148 -20.46 -14.76 1.64
C GLY A 148 -19.61 -15.07 0.42
N TYR A 149 -18.31 -15.41 0.52
CA TYR A 149 -17.70 -16.19 -0.57
C TYR A 149 -17.83 -17.68 -0.26
N LEU A 150 -18.62 -18.32 -1.11
CA LEU A 150 -19.28 -19.61 -0.97
C LEU A 150 -18.38 -20.76 -1.44
N ASP A 151 -17.76 -21.48 -0.50
CA ASP A 151 -17.81 -22.94 -0.50
C ASP A 151 -17.56 -23.42 0.94
N ALA A 152 -18.53 -24.16 1.49
CA ALA A 152 -18.37 -24.79 2.80
C ALA A 152 -17.50 -26.07 2.72
N ALA A 153 -17.20 -26.55 1.52
CA ALA A 153 -16.41 -27.76 1.27
C ALA A 153 -14.90 -27.50 1.24
N ASP A 154 -14.47 -26.35 0.72
CA ASP A 154 -13.06 -25.97 0.67
C ASP A 154 -12.72 -24.94 1.75
N GLY A 155 -12.43 -25.47 2.95
CA GLY A 155 -11.79 -24.71 4.02
C GLY A 155 -10.39 -24.29 3.59
N VAL A 156 -10.26 -23.22 2.80
CA VAL A 156 -8.97 -22.64 2.46
C VAL A 156 -8.31 -22.17 3.76
N THR A 157 -7.25 -22.88 4.14
CA THR A 157 -6.47 -22.69 5.36
C THR A 157 -5.72 -21.36 5.31
N ARG A 158 -6.42 -20.24 5.46
CA ARG A 158 -5.85 -18.98 5.95
C ARG A 158 -5.61 -19.02 7.47
N PHE A 159 -6.11 -20.06 8.13
CA PHE A 159 -5.87 -20.33 9.53
C PHE A 159 -4.54 -21.07 9.68
N GLY A 160 -3.57 -20.42 10.34
CA GLY A 160 -2.56 -21.20 11.04
C GLY A 160 -3.28 -22.15 12.00
N VAL A 161 -2.84 -23.42 12.04
CA VAL A 161 -3.36 -24.40 12.97
C VAL A 161 -3.26 -23.82 14.39
N GLY A 162 -4.40 -23.58 15.06
CA GLY A 162 -4.45 -23.01 16.41
C GLY A 162 -4.83 -21.53 16.56
N HIS A 163 -5.30 -20.86 15.51
CA HIS A 163 -5.73 -19.45 15.60
C HIS A 163 -7.19 -19.25 15.19
N ALA A 164 -8.10 -19.51 16.13
CA ALA A 164 -9.51 -19.16 15.99
C ALA A 164 -9.66 -17.63 15.97
N ASN A 165 -10.18 -17.08 14.87
CA ASN A 165 -10.67 -15.70 14.76
C ASN A 165 -9.66 -14.57 15.02
N ASN A 166 -8.46 -14.65 14.42
CA ASN A 166 -7.51 -13.52 14.45
C ASN A 166 -7.81 -12.51 13.33
N HIS A 167 -8.82 -11.66 13.55
CA HIS A 167 -9.03 -10.40 12.83
C HIS A 167 -8.14 -9.34 13.49
N VAL A 168 -6.87 -9.13 13.09
CA VAL A 168 -6.00 -8.32 13.97
C VAL A 168 -5.13 -7.27 13.30
N THR A 169 -4.86 -7.32 11.99
CA THR A 169 -3.93 -6.35 11.42
C THR A 169 -4.65 -5.51 10.38
N GLY A 170 -4.99 -4.26 10.72
CA GLY A 170 -5.59 -3.28 9.81
C GLY A 170 -4.70 -2.88 8.63
N GLY A 171 -3.82 -3.78 8.20
CA GLY A 171 -2.96 -3.61 7.06
C GLY A 171 -3.64 -4.01 5.75
N SER A 172 -3.13 -3.46 4.66
CA SER A 172 -3.69 -3.65 3.34
C SER A 172 -2.67 -3.36 2.23
N ILE A 173 -2.91 -3.95 1.07
CA ILE A 173 -2.04 -3.79 -0.10
C ILE A 173 -2.87 -3.29 -1.27
N TYR A 174 -2.38 -2.22 -1.90
CA TYR A 174 -3.03 -1.59 -3.04
C TYR A 174 -2.07 -1.54 -4.21
N LYS A 175 -2.62 -1.78 -5.40
CA LYS A 175 -1.98 -1.37 -6.65
C LYS A 175 -2.30 0.11 -6.87
N VAL A 176 -1.28 0.94 -7.04
CA VAL A 176 -1.43 2.39 -7.00
C VAL A 176 -0.69 3.08 -8.14
N ALA A 177 -1.16 4.27 -8.52
CA ALA A 177 -0.43 5.25 -9.30
C ALA A 177 -0.18 6.49 -8.42
N ILE A 178 1.00 7.10 -8.54
CA ILE A 178 1.31 8.37 -7.87
C ILE A 178 0.56 9.48 -8.61
N GLN A 179 -0.33 10.19 -7.90
CA GLN A 179 -1.08 11.32 -8.44
C GLN A 179 -0.36 12.64 -8.16
N GLN A 180 0.21 12.79 -6.97
CA GLN A 180 0.89 14.01 -6.56
C GLN A 180 1.93 13.70 -5.47
N GLY A 181 3.05 14.39 -5.50
CA GLY A 181 3.97 14.50 -4.37
C GLY A 181 4.25 15.96 -4.04
N ARG A 182 4.27 16.28 -2.75
CA ARG A 182 4.64 17.60 -2.22
C ARG A 182 5.71 17.42 -1.16
N PHE A 183 6.76 18.23 -1.24
CA PHE A 183 7.82 18.33 -0.24
C PHE A 183 7.89 19.77 0.25
N SER A 184 7.78 19.98 1.55
CA SER A 184 7.77 21.30 2.18
C SER A 184 8.87 21.36 3.23
N LEU A 185 9.77 22.34 3.10
CA LEU A 185 10.77 22.61 4.12
C LEU A 185 10.17 23.51 5.18
N ASN A 186 10.13 23.05 6.42
CA ASN A 186 9.86 23.93 7.55
C ASN A 186 11.19 24.53 8.01
N ALA A 187 11.39 25.83 7.77
CA ALA A 187 12.64 26.53 8.10
C ALA A 187 13.00 26.44 9.60
N ALA A 188 12.04 26.23 10.49
CA ALA A 188 12.29 26.06 11.92
C ALA A 188 12.84 24.67 12.30
N ARG A 189 12.78 23.69 11.39
CA ARG A 189 13.23 22.30 11.63
C ARG A 189 14.53 21.94 10.91
N GLU A 190 15.14 22.90 10.18
CA GLU A 190 16.41 22.93 9.41
C GLU A 190 16.84 21.69 8.60
N ASP A 191 16.62 20.46 9.07
CA ASP A 191 17.16 19.22 8.50
C ASP A 191 16.09 18.21 8.05
N ARG A 192 14.80 18.61 7.97
CA ARG A 192 13.71 17.71 7.54
C ARG A 192 12.69 18.39 6.64
N TYR A 193 12.24 17.65 5.64
CA TYR A 193 11.10 18.00 4.80
C TYR A 193 9.86 17.27 5.28
N ASP A 194 8.75 17.97 5.38
CA ASP A 194 7.44 17.34 5.46
C ASP A 194 7.05 16.91 4.03
N PHE A 195 6.61 15.66 3.86
CA PHE A 195 6.13 15.16 2.58
C PHE A 195 4.63 14.84 2.63
N SER A 196 3.98 14.98 1.49
CA SER A 196 2.64 14.45 1.24
C SER A 196 2.62 13.77 -0.12
N LEU A 197 2.24 12.49 -0.15
CA LEU A 197 2.03 11.71 -1.36
C LEU A 197 0.55 11.38 -1.49
N GLN A 198 0.01 11.59 -2.67
CA GLN A 198 -1.35 11.18 -3.04
C GLN A 198 -1.27 10.11 -4.12
N PHE A 199 -2.07 9.07 -3.94
CA PHE A 199 -2.17 7.94 -4.84
C PHE A 199 -3.61 7.70 -5.26
N VAL A 200 -3.78 7.24 -6.48
CA VAL A 200 -5.03 6.60 -6.94
C VAL A 200 -4.78 5.10 -6.97
N ALA A 201 -5.68 4.32 -6.38
CA ALA A 201 -5.59 2.86 -6.39
C ALA A 201 -6.58 2.26 -7.40
N THR A 202 -6.23 1.12 -7.99
CA THR A 202 -7.23 0.32 -8.73
C THR A 202 -8.15 -0.43 -7.77
N GLY A 203 -7.59 -0.94 -6.67
CA GLY A 203 -8.31 -1.69 -5.64
C GLY A 203 -7.36 -2.35 -4.67
N ARG A 204 -7.94 -3.06 -3.70
CA ARG A 204 -7.22 -3.89 -2.75
C ARG A 204 -6.81 -5.20 -3.42
N LEU A 205 -5.52 -5.54 -3.35
CA LEU A 205 -4.98 -6.79 -3.91
C LEU A 205 -5.15 -7.99 -2.97
N ASP A 206 -5.39 -7.69 -1.70
CA ASP A 206 -5.59 -8.64 -0.61
C ASP A 206 -7.06 -9.00 -0.37
N THR A 207 -7.96 -8.51 -1.25
CA THR A 207 -9.37 -8.88 -1.35
C THR A 207 -9.63 -9.73 -2.59
N PRO A 208 -10.59 -10.69 -2.57
CA PRO A 208 -10.86 -11.47 -3.77
C PRO A 208 -11.50 -10.52 -4.79
N ALA A 209 -11.19 -10.70 -6.07
CA ALA A 209 -11.84 -9.92 -7.11
C ALA A 209 -13.36 -10.12 -7.00
N ALA A 210 -14.12 -9.03 -6.99
CA ALA A 210 -15.57 -9.13 -7.09
C ALA A 210 -15.91 -9.78 -8.43
N ALA A 211 -16.66 -10.89 -8.38
CA ALA A 211 -17.16 -11.59 -9.56
C ALA A 211 -18.08 -10.69 -10.41
#